data_AF-A0A969D2T8-F1
#
_entry.id   AF-A0A969D2T8-F1
#
_cell.length_a   1.000
_cell.length_b   1.000
_cell.length_c   1.000
_cell.angle_alpha   90.00
_cell.angle_beta   90.00
_cell.angle_gamma   90.00
#
_symmetry.space_group_name_H-M   'P 1'
#
loop_
_entity.id
_entity.type
_entity.pdbx_description
1 polymer ?
#
loop_
_entity_poly.entity_id
_entity_poly.type
_entity_poly.pdbx_seq_one_letter_code
_entity_poly.pdbx_strand_id
1 'polypeptide(L)' 'MSNQHWFTLWQYLNQPLFDSEIKLTLNPKEFWQDYRIEFLYRCWQQHCEHYCDPHF' A
#
# COMPACT_ATOMS: atom_id res chain seq x y z
N MET A 1 -12.19 -7.97 13.77
CA MET A 1 -12.68 -6.59 13.60
C MET A 1 -11.68 -5.86 12.71
N SER A 2 -12.11 -5.29 11.58
CA SER A 2 -11.19 -4.84 10.53
C SER A 2 -10.39 -3.60 10.96
N ASN A 3 -9.08 -3.78 11.18
CA ASN A 3 -8.12 -2.73 11.53
C ASN A 3 -7.68 -1.87 10.32
N GLN A 4 -8.32 -2.06 9.16
CA GLN A 4 -7.87 -1.49 7.89
C GLN A 4 -7.94 0.04 7.86
N HIS A 5 -8.97 0.64 8.47
CA HIS A 5 -9.13 2.11 8.47
C HIS A 5 -8.07 2.80 9.34
N TRP A 6 -7.80 2.24 10.52
CA TRP A 6 -6.78 2.76 11.43
C TRP A 6 -5.38 2.68 10.81
N PHE A 7 -5.06 1.54 10.21
CA PHE A 7 -3.76 1.30 9.58
C PHE A 7 -3.47 2.29 8.44
N THR A 8 -4.47 2.58 7.61
CA THR A 8 -4.28 3.47 6.46
C THR A 8 -4.16 4.94 6.89
N LEU A 9 -4.90 5.36 7.92
CA LEU A 9 -4.77 6.71 8.49
C LEU A 9 -3.36 6.91 9.08
N TRP A 10 -2.86 5.91 9.80
CA TRP A 10 -1.50 5.94 10.35
C TRP A 10 -0.45 6.05 9.25
N GLN A 11 -0.60 5.33 8.15
CA GLN A 11 0.32 5.43 7.01
C GLN A 11 0.25 6.79 6.32
N TYR A 12 -0.95 7.36 6.18
CA TYR A 12 -1.12 8.70 5.63
C TYR A 12 -0.39 9.77 6.47
N LEU A 13 -0.49 9.68 7.80
CA LEU A 13 0.14 10.62 8.72
C LEU A 13 1.66 10.43 8.83
N ASN A 14 2.16 9.22 8.59
CA ASN A 14 3.60 8.90 8.61
C ASN A 14 4.24 8.94 7.22
N GLN A 15 3.63 9.63 6.26
CA GLN A 15 4.28 9.85 4.97
C GLN A 15 5.64 10.54 5.17
N PRO A 16 6.69 10.13 4.46
CA PRO A 16 7.98 10.77 4.54
C PRO A 16 7.90 12.15 3.85
N LEU A 17 7.85 13.20 4.66
CA LEU A 17 7.59 14.57 4.21
C LEU A 17 8.75 15.20 3.41
N PHE A 18 9.94 14.59 3.43
CA PHE A 18 11.17 15.15 2.87
C PHE A 18 11.96 14.16 2.01
N ASP A 19 11.33 13.07 1.58
CA ASP A 19 11.96 12.11 0.69
C ASP A 19 11.76 12.53 -0.77
N SER A 20 12.85 12.71 -1.50
CA SER A 20 12.81 13.08 -2.93
C SER A 20 12.40 11.92 -3.84
N GLU A 21 12.48 10.69 -3.36
CA GLU A 21 12.12 9.48 -4.09
C GLU A 21 10.62 9.16 -3.94
N ILE A 22 9.99 9.62 -2.85
CA ILE A 22 8.61 9.31 -2.52
C ILE A 22 7.73 10.53 -2.78
N LYS A 23 6.73 10.35 -3.66
CA LYS A 23 5.75 11.40 -3.93
C LYS A 23 4.87 11.64 -2.71
N LEU A 24 5.08 12.76 -2.03
CA LEU A 24 4.22 13.22 -0.95
C LEU A 24 2.81 13.51 -1.49
N THR A 25 1.80 12.80 -0.97
CA THR A 25 0.40 12.94 -1.39
C THR A 25 -0.42 13.53 -0.25
N LEU A 26 -0.65 14.84 -0.33
CA LEU A 26 -1.38 15.62 0.69
C LEU A 26 -2.90 15.58 0.53
N ASN A 27 -3.41 15.03 -0.57
CA ASN A 27 -4.84 14.82 -0.75
C ASN A 27 -5.21 13.44 -0.16
N PRO A 28 -5.97 13.37 0.94
CA PRO A 28 -6.29 12.09 1.59
C PRO A 28 -7.05 11.13 0.68
N LYS A 29 -7.84 11.65 -0.26
CA LYS A 29 -8.61 10.83 -1.20
C LYS A 29 -7.72 10.17 -2.24
N GLU A 30 -6.74 10.91 -2.78
CA GLU A 30 -5.76 10.38 -3.73
C GLU A 30 -4.89 9.33 -3.04
N PHE A 31 -4.37 9.62 -1.84
CA PHE A 31 -3.61 8.66 -1.07
C PHE A 31 -4.40 7.36 -0.82
N TRP A 32 -5.68 7.46 -0.45
CA TRP A 32 -6.51 6.28 -0.24
C TRP A 32 -6.70 5.44 -1.50
N GLN A 33 -6.82 6.08 -2.66
CA GLN A 33 -6.93 5.38 -3.94
C GLN A 33 -5.63 4.66 -4.28
N ASP A 34 -4.50 5.35 -4.17
CA ASP A 34 -3.17 4.79 -4.45
C ASP A 34 -2.84 3.65 -3.49
N TYR A 35 -3.08 3.85 -2.19
CA TYR A 35 -2.88 2.83 -1.16
C TYR A 35 -3.68 1.56 -1.46
N ARG A 36 -4.93 1.68 -1.91
CA ARG A 36 -5.75 0.50 -2.27
C ARG A 36 -5.17 -0.26 -3.45
N ILE A 37 -4.66 0.44 -4.46
CA ILE A 37 -4.03 -0.20 -5.63
C ILE A 37 -2.76 -0.94 -5.20
N GLU A 38 -1.88 -0.27 -4.44
CA GLU A 38 -0.67 -0.90 -3.93
C GLU A 38 -0.99 -2.12 -3.05
N PHE A 39 -1.98 -2.02 -2.18
CA PHE A 39 -2.39 -3.13 -1.33
C PHE A 39 -2.83 -4.34 -2.16
N LEU A 40 -3.68 -4.11 -3.18
CA LEU A 40 -4.09 -5.16 -4.11
C LEU A 40 -2.90 -5.75 -4.85
N TYR A 41 -1.95 -4.92 -5.29
CA TYR A 41 -0.74 -5.38 -5.97
C TYR A 41 0.13 -6.26 -5.06
N ARG A 42 0.33 -5.88 -3.80
CA ARG A 42 1.06 -6.68 -2.81
C ARG A 42 0.37 -8.01 -2.53
N CYS A 43 -0.96 -8.01 -2.36
CA CYS A 43 -1.72 -9.24 -2.21
C CYS A 43 -1.63 -10.13 -3.46
N TRP A 44 -1.68 -9.54 -4.64
CA TRP A 44 -1.52 -10.25 -5.91
C TRP A 44 -0.12 -10.85 -6.04
N GLN A 45 0.93 -10.08 -5.77
CA GLN A 45 2.32 -10.57 -5.76
C GLN A 45 2.50 -11.69 -4.75
N GLN A 46 2.02 -11.55 -3.52
CA GLN A 46 2.09 -12.59 -2.51
C GLN A 46 1.36 -13.87 -2.95
N HIS A 47 0.20 -13.74 -3.61
CA HIS A 47 -0.51 -14.87 -4.18
C HIS A 47 0.30 -15.51 -5.32
N CYS A 48 0.87 -14.72 -6.22
CA CYS A 48 1.74 -15.22 -7.28
C CYS A 48 3.05 -15.82 -6.74
N GLU A 49 3.64 -15.32 -5.67
CA GLU A 49 4.80 -15.97 -5.04
C GLU A 49 4.42 -17.32 -4.43
N HIS A 50 3.20 -17.43 -3.87
CA HIS A 50 2.73 -18.67 -3.26
C HIS A 50 2.26 -19.72 -4.29
N TYR A 51 1.67 -19.29 -5.40
CA TYR A 51 1.01 -20.17 -6.38
C TYR A 51 1.64 -20.14 -7.78
N CYS A 52 2.44 -19.13 -8.09
CA CYS A 52 3.12 -18.96 -9.39
C CYS A 52 4.64 -19.07 -9.28
N ASP A 53 5.19 -19.63 -8.19
CA ASP A 53 6.52 -20.23 -8.22
C ASP A 53 6.40 -21.68 -8.74
N PRO A 54 6.91 -21.98 -9.95
CA PRO A 54 6.94 -23.32 -10.52
C PRO A 54 8.33 -23.96 -10.31
N HIS A 55 8.94 -23.82 -9.13
CA HIS A 55 10.10 -24.65 -8.79
C HIS A 55 9.66 -26.12 -8.55
N PHE A 56 9.51 -26.80 -9.71
CA PHE A 56 9.23 -28.21 -10.04
C PHE A 56 7.77 -28.67 -10.09
#